data_AF-A0A7W1L6C4-F1
#
_entry.id   AF-A0A7W1L6C4-F1
#
_cell.length_a   1.000
_cell.length_b   1.000
_cell.length_c   1.000
_cell.angle_alpha   90.00
_cell.angle_beta   90.00
_cell.angle_gamma   90.00
#
_symmetry.space_group_name_H-M   'P 1'
#
loop_
_entity.id
_entity.type
_entity.pdbx_description
1 polymer ?
#
loop_
_entity_poly.entity_id
_entity_poly.type
_entity_poly.pdbx_seq_one_letter_code
_entity_poly.pdbx_strand_id
1 'polypeptide(L)'
;MSILFTLLVTPAWADSDFNVRRDGVQEFATLPTGVRFPEGIAANTRTDEIFVGTFDTAGSNKLLRYSRNGRLVAQRDFGATPL
;
A
#
# COMPACT_ATOMS: atom_id res chain seq x y z
N MET A 1 -38.24 -52.66 -17.88
CA MET A 1 -37.78 -51.85 -16.74
C MET A 1 -36.45 -51.23 -17.14
N SER A 2 -36.46 -49.96 -17.57
CA SER A 2 -35.26 -49.27 -18.09
C SER A 2 -34.75 -48.30 -17.03
N ILE A 3 -33.47 -48.41 -16.65
CA ILE A 3 -32.83 -47.55 -15.66
C ILE A 3 -32.03 -46.50 -16.44
N LEU A 4 -32.39 -45.23 -16.25
CA LEU A 4 -31.71 -44.09 -16.85
C LEU A 4 -30.44 -43.77 -16.05
N PHE A 5 -29.28 -43.76 -16.70
CA PHE A 5 -28.00 -43.32 -16.14
C PHE A 5 -27.86 -41.81 -16.36
N THR A 6 -27.82 -41.02 -15.30
CA THR A 6 -27.52 -39.57 -15.38
C THR A 6 -26.01 -39.36 -15.33
N LEU A 7 -25.45 -38.79 -16.40
CA LEU A 7 -24.05 -38.39 -16.50
C LEU A 7 -23.83 -37.11 -15.67
N LEU A 8 -23.04 -37.20 -14.59
CA LEU A 8 -22.55 -36.04 -13.84
C LEU A 8 -21.38 -35.43 -14.61
N VAL A 9 -21.62 -34.32 -15.30
CA VAL A 9 -20.55 -33.45 -15.80
C VAL A 9 -20.09 -32.59 -14.63
N THR A 10 -18.87 -32.82 -14.15
CA THR A 10 -18.23 -31.87 -13.22
C THR A 10 -17.82 -30.62 -14.02
N PRO A 11 -18.18 -29.41 -13.60
CA PRO A 11 -17.58 -28.22 -14.19
C PRO A 11 -16.09 -28.24 -13.85
N ALA A 12 -15.26 -28.22 -14.89
CA ALA A 12 -13.85 -27.91 -14.76
C ALA A 12 -13.72 -26.60 -13.99
N TRP A 13 -12.90 -26.60 -12.94
CA TRP A 13 -12.57 -25.40 -12.19
C TRP A 13 -11.97 -24.39 -13.17
N ALA A 14 -12.77 -23.39 -13.55
CA ALA A 14 -12.23 -22.13 -14.01
C ALA A 14 -11.38 -21.59 -12.86
N ASP A 15 -10.10 -21.32 -13.13
CA ASP A 15 -9.21 -20.63 -12.20
C ASP A 15 -9.86 -19.30 -11.85
N SER A 16 -10.49 -19.28 -10.67
CA SER A 16 -11.31 -18.19 -10.20
C SER A 16 -10.43 -16.96 -10.10
N ASP A 17 -10.82 -15.93 -10.86
CA ASP A 17 -10.60 -14.51 -10.63
C ASP A 17 -9.50 -14.17 -9.63
N PHE A 18 -8.51 -13.38 -10.08
CA PHE A 18 -7.60 -12.61 -9.24
C PHE A 18 -8.42 -11.74 -8.26
N ASN A 19 -8.91 -12.37 -7.20
CA ASN A 19 -9.61 -11.77 -6.09
C ASN A 19 -8.51 -11.10 -5.28
N VAL A 20 -8.21 -9.85 -5.65
CA VAL A 20 -7.51 -8.94 -4.74
C VAL A 20 -8.38 -8.86 -3.50
N ARG A 21 -8.06 -9.64 -2.47
CA ARG A 21 -8.57 -9.44 -1.12
C ARG A 21 -8.12 -8.05 -0.69
N ARG A 22 -8.93 -7.04 -1.00
CA ARG A 22 -8.72 -5.65 -0.53
C ARG A 22 -8.77 -5.58 1.00
N ASP A 23 -9.38 -6.59 1.59
CA ASP A 23 -9.44 -6.97 2.99
C ASP A 23 -8.06 -7.35 3.61
N GLY A 24 -6.99 -7.45 2.80
CA GLY A 24 -5.61 -7.62 3.28
C GLY A 24 -4.80 -6.33 3.44
N VAL A 25 -5.33 -5.17 3.04
CA VAL A 25 -4.62 -3.89 3.16
C VAL A 25 -4.80 -3.34 4.58
N GLN A 26 -3.70 -3.20 5.31
CA GLN A 26 -3.69 -2.58 6.64
C GLN A 26 -3.11 -1.17 6.54
N GLU A 27 -3.78 -0.20 7.16
CA GLU A 27 -3.21 1.13 7.34
C GLU A 27 -1.95 1.03 8.22
N PHE A 28 -0.83 1.49 7.67
CA PHE A 28 0.44 1.56 8.40
C PHE A 28 0.63 2.94 9.03
N ALA A 29 0.48 4.01 8.25
CA ALA A 29 0.70 5.38 8.69
C ALA A 29 -0.21 6.35 7.93
N THR A 30 -0.53 7.46 8.58
CA THR A 30 -1.24 8.60 7.98
C THR A 30 -0.27 9.77 7.76
N LEU A 31 -0.45 10.52 6.69
CA LEU A 31 0.31 11.77 6.51
C LEU A 31 -0.06 12.79 7.61
N PRO A 32 0.91 13.59 8.09
CA PRO A 32 0.60 14.72 8.96
C PRO A 32 -0.26 15.75 8.23
N THR A 33 -1.03 16.53 8.99
CA THR A 33 -1.85 17.60 8.43
C THR A 33 -1.03 18.57 7.58
N GLY A 34 -1.51 18.88 6.38
CA GLY A 34 -0.85 19.81 5.45
C GLY A 34 0.31 19.19 4.66
N VAL A 35 0.63 17.90 4.86
CA VAL A 35 1.55 17.16 4.00
C VAL A 35 0.76 16.45 2.91
N ARG A 36 1.18 16.60 1.66
CA ARG A 36 0.45 16.13 0.48
C ARG A 36 1.40 15.33 -0.42
N PHE A 37 0.80 14.52 -1.30
CA PHE A 37 1.49 13.87 -2.43
C PHE A 37 2.75 13.08 -2.05
N PRO A 38 2.62 11.97 -1.28
CA PRO A 38 3.74 11.06 -1.04
C PRO A 38 4.05 10.31 -2.34
N GLU A 39 5.33 10.29 -2.75
CA GLU A 39 5.76 9.62 -3.98
C GLU A 39 6.91 8.64 -3.74
N GLY A 40 8.00 9.10 -3.13
CA GLY A 40 9.15 8.25 -2.79
C GLY A 40 8.96 7.51 -1.46
N ILE A 41 9.36 6.24 -1.40
CA ILE A 41 9.37 5.44 -0.16
C ILE A 41 10.63 4.57 -0.07
N ALA A 42 11.25 4.52 1.12
CA ALA A 42 12.38 3.64 1.42
C ALA A 42 12.31 3.12 2.87
N ALA A 43 12.81 1.90 3.09
CA ALA A 43 12.89 1.30 4.42
C ALA A 43 14.35 1.17 4.89
N ASN A 44 14.62 1.52 6.13
CA ASN A 44 15.89 1.21 6.79
C ASN A 44 15.79 -0.17 7.45
N THR A 45 16.29 -1.20 6.77
CA THR A 45 16.21 -2.62 7.18
C THR A 45 16.93 -2.96 8.48
N ARG A 46 17.76 -2.06 9.03
CA ARG A 46 18.38 -2.26 10.35
C ARG A 46 17.50 -1.81 11.52
N THR A 47 16.53 -0.94 11.26
CA THR A 47 15.72 -0.27 12.29
C THR A 47 14.22 -0.39 12.05
N ASP A 48 13.81 -0.91 10.90
CA ASP A 48 12.45 -0.95 10.39
C ASP A 48 11.78 0.42 10.25
N GLU A 49 12.55 1.51 10.21
CA GLU A 49 12.02 2.86 9.96
C GLU A 49 11.73 3.08 8.48
N ILE A 50 10.65 3.81 8.19
CA ILE A 50 10.22 4.13 6.83
C ILE A 50 10.45 5.62 6.56
N PHE A 51 11.01 5.92 5.39
CA PHE A 51 11.24 7.26 4.89
C PHE A 51 10.31 7.50 3.70
N VAL A 52 9.61 8.64 3.71
CA VAL A 52 8.69 9.03 2.63
C VAL A 52 9.08 10.42 2.12
N GLY A 53 9.34 10.53 0.82
CA GLY A 53 9.50 11.79 0.10
C GLY A 53 8.18 12.23 -0.50
N THR A 54 7.95 13.54 -0.56
CA THR A 54 6.76 14.12 -1.18
C THR A 54 7.11 14.95 -2.41
N PHE A 55 6.15 15.06 -3.32
CA PHE A 55 6.23 15.91 -4.51
C PHE A 55 4.98 16.81 -4.63
N ASP A 56 5.11 18.08 -4.26
CA ASP A 56 4.07 19.10 -4.28
C ASP A 56 4.52 20.29 -5.13
N THR A 57 4.01 20.39 -6.35
CA THR A 57 4.35 21.48 -7.29
C THR A 57 3.83 22.85 -6.85
N ALA A 58 2.89 22.88 -5.90
CA ALA A 58 2.27 24.10 -5.39
C ALA A 58 2.62 24.38 -3.91
N GLY A 59 3.50 23.56 -3.30
CA GLY A 59 3.77 23.58 -1.87
C GLY A 59 5.23 23.30 -1.52
N SER A 60 5.47 22.96 -0.24
CA SER A 60 6.78 22.55 0.25
C SER A 60 6.86 21.04 0.30
N ASN A 61 7.88 20.48 -0.36
CA ASN A 61 8.25 19.08 -0.29
C ASN A 61 8.89 18.75 1.05
N LYS A 62 8.66 17.53 1.52
CA LYS A 62 9.05 17.09 2.85
C LYS A 62 9.61 15.68 2.81
N LEU A 63 10.62 15.44 3.64
CA LEU A 63 11.04 14.10 4.00
C LEU A 63 10.41 13.75 5.35
N LEU A 64 9.64 12.68 5.37
CA LEU A 64 9.00 12.14 6.56
C LEU A 64 9.75 10.88 7.01
N ARG A 65 9.90 10.71 8.32
CA ARG A 65 10.44 9.49 8.92
C ARG A 65 9.42 8.91 9.88
N TYR A 66 8.99 7.69 9.61
CA TYR A 66 8.08 6.92 10.45
C TYR A 66 8.85 5.80 11.16
N SER A 67 8.45 5.51 12.40
CA SER A 67 8.94 4.34 13.13
C SER A 67 8.36 3.06 12.55
N ARG A 68 8.87 1.92 13.03
CA ARG A 68 8.42 0.57 12.64
C ARG A 68 6.92 0.26 12.83
N ASN A 69 6.22 1.10 13.58
CA ASN A 69 4.78 1.00 13.83
C ASN A 69 3.99 2.18 13.22
N GLY A 70 4.57 2.87 12.23
CA GLY A 70 3.88 3.90 11.47
C GLY A 70 3.67 5.24 12.16
N ARG A 71 4.29 5.46 13.33
CA ARG A 71 4.25 6.76 14.01
C ARG A 71 5.26 7.71 13.36
N LEU A 72 4.85 8.94 13.06
CA LEU A 72 5.78 9.99 12.63
C LEU A 72 6.81 10.26 13.74
N VAL A 73 8.09 10.16 13.40
CA VAL A 73 9.22 10.41 14.31
C VAL A 73 9.90 11.73 13.98
N ALA A 74 10.02 12.06 12.68
CA ALA A 74 10.61 13.32 12.24
C ALA A 74 10.03 13.76 10.90
N GLN A 75 10.10 15.07 10.65
CA GLN A 75 9.76 15.70 9.39
C GLN A 75 10.84 16.76 9.09
N ARG A 76 11.22 16.85 7.82
CA ARG A 76 12.10 17.91 7.32
C ARG A 76 11.52 18.55 6.07
N ASP A 77 11.49 19.88 6.07
CA ASP A 77 11.11 20.67 4.91
C ASP A 77 12.27 20.81 3.91
N PHE A 78 11.93 20.70 2.63
CA PHE A 78 12.82 20.86 1.48
C PHE A 78 12.34 21.95 0.50
N GLY A 79 11.25 22.65 0.82
CA GLY A 79 10.74 23.72 -0.03
C GLY A 79 10.35 23.20 -1.41
N ALA A 80 10.71 23.93 -2.47
CA ALA A 80 10.38 23.53 -3.84
C ALA A 80 11.19 22.33 -4.38
N THR A 81 12.17 21.80 -3.63
CA THR A 81 13.00 20.68 -4.10
C THR A 81 12.21 19.37 -4.10
N PRO A 82 12.02 18.71 -5.26
CA PRO A 82 11.31 17.43 -5.33
C PRO A 82 12.10 16.29 -4.69
N LEU A 83 11.40 15.33 -4.08
CA LEU A 83 11.98 14.21 -3.32
C LEU A 83 11.42 12.85 -3.74
#